data_AF-A0A352JZD5-F1
#
_entry.id   AF-A0A352JZD5-F1
#
_cell.length_a   1.000
_cell.length_b   1.000
_cell.length_c   1.000
_cell.angle_alpha   90.00
_cell.angle_beta   90.00
_cell.angle_gamma   90.00
#
_symmetry.space_group_name_H-M   'P 1'
#
loop_
_entity.id
_entity.type
_entity.pdbx_description
1 polymer ?
#
loop_
_entity_poly.entity_id
_entity_poly.type
_entity_poly.pdbx_seq_one_letter_code
_entity_poly.pdbx_strand_id
1 'polypeptide(L)'
;MTLNDTLKTYLDKRILWVFLMGCASGFPWVLIASALSAWLKDAGVSRTEIGLVGIAYGIYAFNFLWAPLIDRVNIPSITRIGQRKSWILLTQAAMALLTLVLATVQAPGEQLALVGMLIFAIALFSATQDIAIDAFRVDHFSYGNQASIPAASAMATVGWWAGYSFPGYFAFAYADAVGWNTVYLMLAGCLGAFMLATCFIKEPETDREALQREIESHYLQGEQTRSQRMITWLTVTAWEPLADFFKNHGLRLAILILVFIFLFKIG
;
A
#
# COMPACT_ATOMS: atom_id res chain seq x y z
N MET A 1 25.13 9.69 20.58
CA MET A 1 23.71 9.72 20.99
C MET A 1 23.62 9.32 22.44
N THR A 2 23.06 10.17 23.30
CA THR A 2 22.72 9.76 24.67
C THR A 2 21.39 9.01 24.67
N LEU A 3 21.12 8.19 25.69
CA LEU A 3 19.83 7.47 25.83
C LEU A 3 18.63 8.43 25.74
N ASN A 4 18.80 9.65 26.26
CA ASN A 4 17.80 10.70 26.27
C ASN A 4 17.51 11.25 24.86
N ASP A 5 18.52 11.34 24.00
CA ASP A 5 18.37 11.74 22.59
C ASP A 5 17.64 10.66 21.78
N THR A 6 17.93 9.39 22.06
CA THR A 6 17.22 8.24 21.47
C THR A 6 15.74 8.27 21.86
N LEU A 7 15.42 8.40 23.15
CA LEU A 7 14.04 8.45 23.63
C LEU A 7 13.26 9.63 23.03
N LYS A 8 13.87 10.82 22.96
CA LYS A 8 13.25 11.98 22.29
C LYS A 8 12.93 11.71 20.82
N THR A 9 13.77 10.95 20.12
CA THR A 9 13.53 10.57 18.72
C THR A 9 12.30 9.67 18.60
N TYR A 10 12.14 8.68 19.47
CA TYR A 10 10.97 7.78 19.46
C TYR A 10 9.67 8.43 19.98
N LEU A 11 9.78 9.49 20.78
CA LEU A 11 8.64 10.28 21.24
C LEU A 11 8.13 11.30 20.20
N ASP A 12 8.82 11.44 19.07
CA ASP A 12 8.33 12.26 17.96
C ASP A 12 7.04 11.66 17.38
N LYS A 13 5.99 12.49 17.30
CA LYS A 13 4.69 12.10 16.74
C LYS A 13 4.78 11.57 15.32
N ARG A 14 5.78 12.02 14.53
CA ARG A 14 6.03 11.54 13.17
C ARG A 14 6.42 10.07 13.15
N ILE A 15 7.18 9.61 14.14
CA ILE A 15 7.57 8.20 14.28
C ILE A 15 6.36 7.34 14.62
N LEU A 16 5.45 7.85 15.45
CA LEU A 16 4.16 7.19 15.69
C LEU A 16 3.31 7.11 14.42
N TRP A 17 3.29 8.14 13.58
CA TRP A 17 2.59 8.08 12.29
C TRP A 17 3.18 7.02 11.37
N VAL A 18 4.51 6.91 11.30
CA VAL A 18 5.18 5.86 10.53
C VAL A 18 4.81 4.47 11.06
N PHE A 19 4.74 4.29 12.38
CA PHE A 19 4.26 3.05 12.98
C PHE A 19 2.82 2.72 12.57
N LEU A 20 1.90 3.69 12.68
CA LEU A 20 0.49 3.50 12.30
C LEU A 20 0.32 3.19 10.81
N MET A 21 1.09 3.85 9.94
CA MET A 21 1.11 3.54 8.51
C MET A 21 1.72 2.16 8.24
N GLY A 22 2.76 1.77 8.98
CA GLY A 22 3.26 0.40 8.99
C GLY A 22 2.16 -0.61 9.32
N CYS A 23 1.38 -0.37 10.37
CA CYS A 23 0.25 -1.23 10.73
C CYS A 23 -0.79 -1.33 9.60
N ALA A 24 -1.13 -0.19 8.97
CA ALA A 24 -2.06 -0.18 7.85
C ALA A 24 -1.54 -0.91 6.61
N SER A 25 -0.21 -0.92 6.39
CA SER A 25 0.46 -1.66 5.30
C SER A 25 0.54 -3.16 5.56
N GLY A 26 0.75 -3.59 6.80
CA GLY A 26 0.82 -5.01 7.16
C GLY A 26 -0.54 -5.70 7.24
N PHE A 27 -1.58 -4.97 7.63
CA PHE A 27 -2.91 -5.53 7.86
C PHE A 27 -3.55 -6.26 6.65
N PRO A 28 -3.45 -5.76 5.40
CA PRO A 28 -4.03 -6.44 4.24
C PRO A 28 -3.54 -7.88 4.03
N TRP A 29 -2.34 -8.23 4.49
CA TRP A 29 -1.85 -9.61 4.47
C TRP A 29 -2.70 -10.57 5.31
N VAL A 30 -3.35 -10.08 6.36
CA VAL A 30 -4.33 -10.86 7.13
C VAL A 30 -5.52 -11.22 6.25
N LEU A 31 -6.04 -10.24 5.52
CA LEU A 31 -7.22 -10.39 4.67
C LEU A 31 -7.01 -11.36 3.50
N ILE A 32 -5.86 -11.23 2.82
CA ILE A 32 -5.62 -11.89 1.53
C ILE A 32 -4.79 -13.16 1.63
N ALA A 33 -4.06 -13.37 2.72
CA ALA A 33 -3.21 -14.54 2.89
C ALA A 33 -3.64 -15.40 4.07
N SER A 34 -3.41 -14.96 5.32
CA SER A 34 -3.54 -15.84 6.48
C SER A 34 -4.99 -16.20 6.80
N ALA A 35 -5.88 -15.22 7.01
CA ALA A 35 -7.30 -15.48 7.30
C ALA A 35 -8.01 -16.15 6.12
N LEU A 36 -7.69 -15.73 4.89
CA LEU A 36 -8.28 -16.32 3.69
C LEU A 36 -7.93 -17.80 3.52
N SER A 37 -6.65 -18.14 3.67
CA SER A 37 -6.19 -19.52 3.52
C SER A 37 -6.85 -20.43 4.55
N ALA A 38 -7.06 -19.93 5.77
CA ALA A 38 -7.77 -20.64 6.81
C ALA A 38 -9.27 -20.81 6.48
N TRP A 39 -9.94 -19.74 6.05
CA TRP A 39 -11.34 -19.80 5.64
C TRP A 39 -11.57 -20.78 4.49
N LEU A 40 -10.75 -20.73 3.44
CA LEU A 40 -10.86 -21.64 2.29
C LEU A 40 -10.58 -23.09 2.71
N LYS A 41 -9.62 -23.31 3.60
CA LYS A 41 -9.34 -24.64 4.15
C LYS A 41 -10.53 -25.20 4.92
N ASP A 42 -11.17 -24.40 5.76
CA ASP A 42 -12.36 -24.81 6.52
C ASP A 42 -13.57 -25.04 5.61
N ALA A 43 -13.64 -24.33 4.49
CA ALA A 43 -14.61 -24.56 3.42
C ALA A 43 -14.30 -25.81 2.55
N GLY A 44 -13.25 -26.57 2.89
CA GLY A 44 -12.90 -27.82 2.20
C GLY A 44 -12.13 -27.64 0.89
N VAL A 45 -11.64 -26.44 0.58
CA VAL A 45 -10.88 -26.14 -0.64
C VAL A 45 -9.51 -26.82 -0.59
N SER A 46 -9.08 -27.38 -1.72
CA SER A 46 -7.79 -28.07 -1.77
C SER A 46 -6.61 -27.11 -1.59
N ARG A 47 -5.48 -27.60 -1.06
CA ARG A 47 -4.26 -26.80 -0.89
C ARG A 47 -3.76 -26.22 -2.22
N THR A 48 -3.94 -26.96 -3.31
CA THR A 48 -3.55 -26.51 -4.66
C THR A 48 -4.39 -25.31 -5.09
N GLU A 49 -5.71 -25.35 -4.89
CA GLU A 49 -6.61 -24.23 -5.22
C GLU A 49 -6.37 -23.01 -4.33
N ILE A 50 -6.12 -23.22 -3.04
CA ILE A 50 -5.70 -22.13 -2.13
C ILE A 50 -4.41 -21.47 -2.65
N GLY A 51 -3.43 -22.29 -3.07
CA GLY A 51 -2.21 -21.79 -3.70
C GLY A 51 -2.46 -21.00 -4.98
N LEU A 52 -3.40 -21.44 -5.82
CA LEU A 52 -3.79 -20.72 -7.04
C LEU A 52 -4.42 -19.36 -6.73
N VAL A 53 -5.30 -19.28 -5.74
CA VAL A 53 -5.84 -18.00 -5.25
C VAL A 53 -4.72 -17.10 -4.73
N GLY A 54 -3.70 -17.68 -4.11
CA GLY A 54 -2.54 -16.94 -3.62
C GLY A 54 -1.70 -16.24 -4.70
N ILE A 55 -1.77 -16.70 -5.97
CA ILE A 55 -1.13 -16.00 -7.09
C ILE A 55 -1.66 -14.55 -7.23
N ALA A 56 -2.88 -14.28 -6.79
CA ALA A 56 -3.51 -12.97 -6.85
C ALA A 56 -2.69 -11.86 -6.13
N TYR A 57 -2.00 -12.19 -5.03
CA TYR A 57 -1.13 -11.23 -4.34
C TYR A 57 0.29 -11.17 -4.93
N GLY A 58 0.58 -11.85 -6.05
CA GLY A 58 1.81 -11.62 -6.83
C GLY A 58 1.94 -10.19 -7.36
N ILE A 59 0.84 -9.42 -7.36
CA ILE A 59 0.80 -8.00 -7.76
C ILE A 59 1.75 -7.11 -6.94
N TYR A 60 2.05 -7.47 -5.69
CA TYR A 60 3.04 -6.75 -4.86
C TYR A 60 4.46 -6.82 -5.43
N ALA A 61 4.80 -7.84 -6.22
CA ALA A 61 6.10 -7.93 -6.89
C ALA A 61 6.27 -6.83 -7.95
N PHE A 62 5.18 -6.35 -8.52
CA PHE A 62 5.15 -5.43 -9.65
C PHE A 62 4.71 -4.00 -9.31
N ASN A 63 4.42 -3.72 -8.04
CA ASN A 63 3.85 -2.43 -7.62
C ASN A 63 4.68 -1.20 -7.94
N PHE A 64 6.00 -1.36 -8.05
CA PHE A 64 6.89 -0.29 -8.49
C PHE A 64 6.57 0.23 -9.90
N LEU A 65 5.92 -0.55 -10.77
CA LEU A 65 5.61 -0.16 -12.15
C LEU A 65 4.62 1.01 -12.23
N TRP A 66 3.69 1.11 -11.28
CA TRP A 66 2.71 2.21 -11.25
C TRP A 66 2.99 3.24 -10.16
N ALA A 67 4.09 3.12 -9.42
CA ALA A 67 4.48 4.12 -8.42
C ALA A 67 4.57 5.56 -8.98
N PRO A 68 5.18 5.80 -10.18
CA PRO A 68 5.22 7.13 -10.76
C PRO A 68 3.82 7.71 -11.08
N LEU A 69 2.86 6.84 -11.38
CA LEU A 69 1.49 7.24 -11.66
C LEU A 69 0.83 7.80 -10.38
N ILE A 70 1.00 7.10 -9.26
CA ILE A 70 0.48 7.54 -7.95
C ILE A 70 1.11 8.87 -7.53
N ASP A 71 2.39 9.09 -7.85
CA ASP A 71 3.09 10.34 -7.57
C ASP A 71 2.59 11.53 -8.40
N ARG A 72 2.09 11.30 -9.62
CA ARG A 72 1.66 12.38 -10.53
C ARG A 72 0.15 12.60 -10.58
N VAL A 73 -0.66 11.61 -10.20
CA VAL A 73 -2.11 11.77 -10.20
C VAL A 73 -2.55 12.54 -8.96
N ASN A 74 -3.07 13.74 -9.22
CA ASN A 74 -3.78 14.55 -8.23
C ASN A 74 -5.28 14.22 -8.27
N ILE A 75 -5.86 13.89 -7.12
CA ILE A 75 -7.30 13.62 -6.96
C ILE A 75 -8.00 14.92 -6.53
N PRO A 76 -8.64 15.68 -7.44
CA PRO A 76 -8.98 17.10 -7.22
C PRO A 76 -9.94 17.37 -6.06
N SER A 77 -10.76 16.38 -5.68
CA SER A 77 -11.75 16.50 -4.60
C SER A 77 -11.20 16.19 -3.21
N ILE A 78 -10.08 15.48 -3.10
CA ILE A 78 -9.51 15.02 -1.82
C ILE A 78 -8.14 15.67 -1.56
N THR A 79 -7.45 16.22 -2.57
CA THR A 79 -6.12 16.84 -2.41
C THR A 79 -6.03 17.99 -1.40
N ARG A 80 -7.15 18.57 -0.93
CA ARG A 80 -7.14 19.54 0.18
C ARG A 80 -6.58 19.01 1.50
N ILE A 81 -6.60 17.69 1.71
CA ILE A 81 -5.98 17.04 2.88
C ILE A 81 -4.54 16.58 2.60
N GLY A 82 -4.06 16.83 1.38
CA GLY A 82 -2.76 16.46 0.85
C GLY A 82 -2.79 15.19 -0.02
N GLN A 83 -1.86 15.11 -0.98
CA GLN A 83 -1.84 14.10 -2.04
C GLN A 83 -1.62 12.69 -1.50
N ARG A 84 -0.66 12.50 -0.60
CA ARG A 84 -0.29 11.17 -0.07
C ARG A 84 -1.41 10.60 0.78
N LYS A 85 -1.95 11.42 1.68
CA LYS A 85 -3.06 11.04 2.55
C LYS A 85 -4.32 10.70 1.76
N SER A 86 -4.58 11.43 0.67
CA SER A 86 -5.71 11.16 -0.22
C SER A 86 -5.64 9.74 -0.82
N TRP A 87 -4.48 9.34 -1.32
CA TRP A 87 -4.26 8.01 -1.89
C TRP A 87 -4.38 6.90 -0.84
N ILE A 88 -3.84 7.11 0.35
CA ILE A 88 -3.95 6.14 1.46
C ILE A 88 -5.42 5.96 1.86
N LEU A 89 -6.17 7.05 2.05
CA LEU A 89 -7.59 6.95 2.41
C LEU A 89 -8.44 6.30 1.31
N LEU A 90 -8.17 6.63 0.03
CA LEU A 90 -8.89 6.03 -1.09
C LEU A 90 -8.67 4.52 -1.18
N THR A 91 -7.41 4.08 -1.07
CA THR A 91 -7.05 2.66 -1.10
C THR A 91 -7.63 1.92 0.11
N GLN A 92 -7.59 2.50 1.31
CA GLN A 92 -8.24 1.94 2.50
C GLN A 92 -9.76 1.80 2.35
N ALA A 93 -10.43 2.84 1.82
CA ALA A 93 -11.87 2.80 1.58
C ALA A 93 -12.24 1.71 0.56
N ALA A 94 -11.49 1.61 -0.54
CA ALA A 94 -11.70 0.58 -1.55
C ALA A 94 -11.50 -0.83 -0.97
N MET A 95 -10.43 -1.05 -0.21
CA MET A 95 -10.20 -2.32 0.49
C MET A 95 -11.33 -2.64 1.49
N ALA A 96 -11.82 -1.64 2.24
CA ALA A 96 -12.91 -1.84 3.18
C ALA A 96 -14.20 -2.29 2.47
N LEU A 97 -14.56 -1.61 1.38
CA LEU A 97 -15.74 -1.98 0.58
C LEU A 97 -15.61 -3.38 -0.02
N LEU A 98 -14.45 -3.72 -0.59
CA LEU A 98 -14.21 -5.06 -1.15
C LEU A 98 -14.24 -6.14 -0.07
N THR A 99 -13.73 -5.83 1.12
CA THR A 99 -13.76 -6.74 2.28
C THR A 99 -15.19 -6.95 2.77
N LEU A 100 -16.02 -5.90 2.79
CA LEU A 100 -17.45 -6.03 3.10
C LEU A 100 -18.18 -6.90 2.08
N VAL A 101 -17.87 -6.75 0.79
CA VAL A 101 -18.43 -7.63 -0.26
C VAL A 101 -17.99 -9.07 -0.03
N LEU A 102 -16.69 -9.30 0.22
CA LEU A 102 -16.14 -10.61 0.52
C LEU A 102 -16.81 -11.26 1.73
N ALA A 103 -17.09 -10.48 2.78
CA ALA A 103 -17.79 -10.94 3.97
C ALA A 103 -19.22 -11.42 3.72
N THR A 104 -19.83 -11.08 2.58
CA THR A 104 -21.18 -11.58 2.22
C THR A 104 -21.15 -12.91 1.48
N VAL A 105 -19.98 -13.46 1.13
CA VAL A 105 -19.86 -14.75 0.42
C VAL A 105 -20.05 -15.91 1.39
N GLN A 106 -21.13 -16.69 1.26
CA GLN A 106 -21.43 -17.80 2.19
C GLN A 106 -20.66 -19.09 1.87
N ALA A 107 -20.44 -19.38 0.58
CA ALA A 107 -19.79 -20.61 0.11
C ALA A 107 -18.55 -20.27 -0.74
N PRO A 108 -17.44 -19.85 -0.11
CA PRO A 108 -16.26 -19.39 -0.85
C PRO A 108 -15.61 -20.49 -1.69
N GLY A 109 -15.77 -21.77 -1.30
CA GLY A 109 -15.26 -22.91 -2.06
C GLY A 109 -16.00 -23.15 -3.39
N GLU A 110 -17.28 -22.77 -3.48
CA GLU A 110 -18.05 -22.86 -4.74
C GLU A 110 -17.83 -21.64 -5.64
N GLN A 111 -17.33 -20.53 -5.08
CA GLN A 111 -17.19 -19.23 -5.74
C GLN A 111 -15.74 -18.77 -5.81
N LEU A 112 -14.79 -19.70 -5.96
CA LEU A 112 -13.35 -19.41 -5.96
C LEU A 112 -12.95 -18.31 -6.96
N ALA A 113 -13.60 -18.23 -8.12
CA ALA A 113 -13.34 -17.18 -9.10
C ALA A 113 -13.71 -15.78 -8.56
N LEU A 114 -14.86 -15.65 -7.90
CA LEU A 114 -15.28 -14.39 -7.27
C LEU A 114 -14.34 -14.01 -6.12
N VAL A 115 -14.01 -14.98 -5.26
CA VAL A 115 -13.05 -14.80 -4.16
C VAL A 115 -11.71 -14.33 -4.73
N GLY A 116 -11.18 -15.01 -5.75
CA GLY A 116 -9.93 -14.64 -6.41
C GLY A 116 -9.94 -13.21 -6.98
N MET A 117 -11.04 -12.79 -7.62
CA MET A 117 -11.17 -11.42 -8.14
C MET A 117 -11.20 -10.38 -7.02
N LEU A 118 -11.96 -10.62 -5.94
CA LEU A 118 -12.04 -9.72 -4.79
C LEU A 118 -10.67 -9.59 -4.11
N ILE A 119 -9.99 -10.70 -3.90
CA ILE A 119 -8.67 -10.76 -3.27
C ILE A 119 -7.61 -10.08 -4.14
N PHE A 120 -7.64 -10.31 -5.45
CA PHE A 120 -6.78 -9.57 -6.40
C PHE A 120 -7.01 -8.07 -6.31
N ALA A 121 -8.27 -7.62 -6.29
CA ALA A 121 -8.59 -6.21 -6.17
C ALA A 121 -8.11 -5.62 -4.82
N ILE A 122 -8.30 -6.33 -3.71
CA ILE A 122 -7.77 -5.92 -2.39
C ILE A 122 -6.24 -5.84 -2.44
N ALA A 123 -5.57 -6.84 -3.02
CA ALA A 123 -4.12 -6.86 -3.15
C ALA A 123 -3.60 -5.68 -4.02
N LEU A 124 -4.30 -5.34 -5.10
CA LEU A 124 -3.97 -4.19 -5.94
C LEU A 124 -4.07 -2.86 -5.18
N PHE A 125 -5.17 -2.64 -4.44
CA PHE A 125 -5.33 -1.43 -3.63
C PHE A 125 -4.35 -1.38 -2.47
N SER A 126 -4.06 -2.51 -1.83
CA SER A 126 -3.05 -2.60 -0.78
C SER A 126 -1.64 -2.30 -1.30
N ALA A 127 -1.25 -2.91 -2.42
CA ALA A 127 0.04 -2.64 -3.05
C ALA A 127 0.17 -1.17 -3.49
N THR A 128 -0.95 -0.52 -3.84
CA THR A 128 -1.02 0.92 -4.12
C THR A 128 -0.93 1.77 -2.85
N GLN A 129 -1.53 1.32 -1.75
CA GLN A 129 -1.41 1.95 -0.44
C GLN A 129 0.05 1.95 0.02
N ASP A 130 0.78 0.84 -0.17
CA ASP A 130 2.19 0.72 0.21
C ASP A 130 3.06 1.76 -0.50
N ILE A 131 2.85 1.98 -1.80
CA ILE A 131 3.53 3.03 -2.57
C ILE A 131 3.30 4.40 -1.93
N ALA A 132 2.04 4.71 -1.60
CA ALA A 132 1.68 6.00 -1.01
C ALA A 132 2.28 6.18 0.39
N ILE A 133 2.32 5.12 1.20
CA ILE A 133 2.93 5.09 2.53
C ILE A 133 4.46 5.25 2.46
N ASP A 134 5.11 4.53 1.54
CA ASP A 134 6.56 4.62 1.35
C ASP A 134 6.95 6.03 0.91
N ALA A 135 6.21 6.61 -0.03
CA ALA A 135 6.44 7.98 -0.44
C ALA A 135 6.16 8.99 0.69
N PHE A 136 5.10 8.79 1.48
CA PHE A 136 4.79 9.60 2.66
C PHE A 136 5.93 9.60 3.69
N ARG A 137 6.58 8.45 3.90
CA ARG A 137 7.73 8.32 4.80
C ARG A 137 8.96 9.04 4.24
N VAL A 138 9.24 8.89 2.95
CA VAL A 138 10.35 9.59 2.28
C VAL A 138 10.17 11.11 2.41
N ASP A 139 8.97 11.63 2.16
CA ASP A 139 8.67 13.06 2.22
C ASP A 139 8.85 13.64 3.64
N HIS A 140 8.48 12.88 4.68
CA HIS A 140 8.60 13.31 6.07
C HIS A 140 10.03 13.36 6.63
N PHE A 141 10.92 12.49 6.15
CA PHE A 141 12.21 12.25 6.81
C PHE A 141 13.44 12.60 5.97
N SER A 142 13.31 12.76 4.64
CA SER A 142 14.47 12.98 3.76
C SER A 142 15.06 14.40 3.83
N TYR A 143 14.24 15.41 4.12
CA TYR A 143 14.66 16.83 4.00
C TYR A 143 15.01 17.53 5.32
N GLY A 144 14.73 16.94 6.48
CA GLY A 144 14.84 17.65 7.76
C GLY A 144 15.67 16.98 8.86
N ASN A 145 15.53 15.66 9.07
CA ASN A 145 16.11 15.01 10.25
C ASN A 145 16.65 13.60 9.92
N GLN A 146 17.77 13.55 9.19
CA GLN A 146 18.38 12.27 8.77
C GLN A 146 18.69 11.34 9.95
N ALA A 147 18.97 11.88 11.14
CA ALA A 147 19.20 11.09 12.35
C ALA A 147 17.99 10.23 12.78
N SER A 148 16.78 10.58 12.35
CA SER A 148 15.55 9.85 12.65
C SER A 148 15.15 8.81 11.60
N ILE A 149 15.86 8.74 10.45
CA ILE A 149 15.59 7.75 9.38
C ILE A 149 15.68 6.30 9.90
N PRO A 150 16.71 5.89 10.67
CA PRO A 150 16.78 4.52 11.17
C PRO A 150 15.60 4.18 12.11
N ALA A 151 15.19 5.12 12.96
CA ALA A 151 14.05 4.93 13.85
C ALA A 151 12.73 4.84 13.07
N ALA A 152 12.55 5.67 12.03
CA ALA A 152 11.39 5.62 11.15
C ALA A 152 11.30 4.27 10.43
N SER A 153 12.39 3.78 9.84
CA SER A 153 12.42 2.47 9.18
C SER A 153 12.13 1.33 10.16
N ALA A 154 12.73 1.34 11.35
CA ALA A 154 12.46 0.34 12.38
C ALA A 154 10.97 0.33 12.78
N MET A 155 10.40 1.51 13.01
CA MET A 155 8.99 1.63 13.41
C MET A 155 8.02 1.28 12.29
N ALA A 156 8.39 1.48 11.02
CA ALA A 156 7.61 0.98 9.89
C ALA A 156 7.55 -0.56 9.88
N THR A 157 8.69 -1.23 10.08
CA THR A 157 8.75 -2.70 10.14
C THR A 157 8.01 -3.26 11.36
N VAL A 158 8.21 -2.66 12.53
CA VAL A 158 7.48 -3.07 13.75
C VAL A 158 5.99 -2.83 13.59
N GLY A 159 5.59 -1.70 12.98
CA GLY A 159 4.22 -1.40 12.62
C GLY A 159 3.63 -2.46 11.69
N TRP A 160 4.35 -2.82 10.63
CA TRP A 160 3.92 -3.86 9.69
C TRP A 160 3.60 -5.18 10.39
N TRP A 161 4.51 -5.66 11.24
CA TRP A 161 4.27 -6.87 12.03
C TRP A 161 3.12 -6.70 13.02
N ALA A 162 2.99 -5.54 13.69
CA ALA A 162 1.88 -5.29 14.60
C ALA A 162 0.52 -5.30 13.88
N GLY A 163 0.43 -4.66 12.71
CA GLY A 163 -0.76 -4.62 11.87
C GLY A 163 -1.14 -5.97 11.26
N TYR A 164 -0.16 -6.83 11.00
CA TYR A 164 -0.39 -8.21 10.60
C TYR A 164 -0.80 -9.10 11.79
N SER A 165 -0.05 -9.09 12.87
CA SER A 165 -0.20 -10.05 13.97
C SER A 165 -1.41 -9.76 14.86
N PHE A 166 -1.64 -8.50 15.23
CA PHE A 166 -2.69 -8.19 16.21
C PHE A 166 -4.09 -8.47 15.65
N PRO A 167 -4.51 -7.93 14.49
CA PRO A 167 -5.82 -8.25 13.91
C PRO A 167 -5.91 -9.70 13.45
N GLY A 168 -4.80 -10.30 12.99
CA GLY A 168 -4.72 -11.73 12.69
C GLY A 168 -5.06 -12.59 13.91
N TYR A 169 -4.49 -12.29 15.09
CA TYR A 169 -4.83 -12.98 16.32
C TYR A 169 -6.33 -12.93 16.63
N PHE A 170 -6.97 -11.74 16.51
CA PHE A 170 -8.43 -11.65 16.69
C PHE A 170 -9.20 -12.45 15.65
N ALA A 171 -8.78 -12.43 14.38
CA ALA A 171 -9.45 -13.21 13.35
C ALA A 171 -9.49 -14.71 13.71
N PHE A 172 -8.35 -15.28 14.09
CA PHE A 172 -8.24 -16.69 14.45
C PHE A 172 -8.89 -17.03 15.79
N ALA A 173 -8.80 -16.15 16.79
CA ALA A 173 -9.37 -16.40 18.12
C ALA A 173 -10.90 -16.47 18.11
N TYR A 174 -11.55 -15.79 17.16
CA TYR A 174 -13.01 -15.73 17.07
C TYR A 174 -13.60 -16.54 15.90
N ALA A 175 -12.78 -17.04 14.97
CA ALA A 175 -13.23 -17.78 13.77
C ALA A 175 -14.19 -18.94 14.11
N ASP A 176 -13.83 -19.77 15.08
CA ASP A 176 -14.65 -20.93 15.49
C ASP A 176 -15.95 -20.51 16.19
N ALA A 177 -15.97 -19.35 16.84
CA ALA A 177 -17.09 -18.89 17.66
C ALA A 177 -18.15 -18.13 16.86
N VAL A 178 -17.74 -17.27 15.91
CA VAL A 178 -18.64 -16.37 15.17
C VAL A 178 -18.69 -16.62 13.66
N GLY A 179 -17.85 -17.53 13.16
CA GLY A 179 -17.73 -17.85 11.75
C GLY A 179 -16.93 -16.81 10.94
N TRP A 180 -16.39 -17.26 9.82
CA TRP A 180 -15.49 -16.46 8.97
C TRP A 180 -16.13 -15.21 8.37
N ASN A 181 -17.41 -15.25 7.99
CA ASN A 181 -18.11 -14.06 7.47
C ASN A 181 -18.09 -12.92 8.51
N THR A 182 -18.39 -13.23 9.78
CA THR A 182 -18.33 -12.26 10.88
C THR A 182 -16.91 -11.78 11.14
N VAL A 183 -15.93 -12.68 11.07
CA VAL A 183 -14.50 -12.30 11.17
C VAL A 183 -14.12 -11.31 10.09
N TYR A 184 -14.53 -11.52 8.83
CA TYR A 184 -14.26 -10.57 7.76
C TYR A 184 -14.98 -9.22 7.94
N LEU A 185 -16.17 -9.20 8.57
CA LEU A 185 -16.81 -7.95 8.99
C LEU A 185 -16.00 -7.22 10.08
N MET A 186 -15.47 -7.95 11.06
CA MET A 186 -14.59 -7.37 12.09
C MET A 186 -13.31 -6.80 11.48
N LEU A 187 -12.71 -7.52 10.53
CA LEU A 187 -11.53 -7.07 9.80
C LEU A 187 -11.82 -5.84 8.92
N ALA A 188 -12.99 -5.74 8.30
CA ALA A 188 -13.44 -4.51 7.65
C ALA A 188 -13.58 -3.35 8.64
N GLY A 189 -14.03 -3.63 9.88
CA GLY A 189 -14.03 -2.66 10.98
C GLY A 189 -12.61 -2.19 11.34
N CYS A 190 -11.62 -3.08 11.35
CA CYS A 190 -10.21 -2.71 11.54
C CYS A 190 -9.70 -1.77 10.43
N LEU A 191 -10.08 -1.99 9.17
CA LEU A 191 -9.78 -1.02 8.09
C LEU A 191 -10.40 0.34 8.37
N GLY A 192 -11.66 0.37 8.83
CA GLY A 192 -12.31 1.61 9.27
C GLY A 192 -11.53 2.33 10.37
N ALA A 193 -11.00 1.59 11.35
CA ALA A 193 -10.16 2.16 12.40
C ALA A 193 -8.83 2.72 11.84
N PHE A 194 -8.19 2.05 10.89
CA PHE A 194 -7.01 2.57 10.20
C PHE A 194 -7.34 3.83 9.38
N MET A 195 -8.47 3.87 8.69
CA MET A 195 -8.93 5.08 7.98
C MET A 195 -9.10 6.26 8.92
N LEU A 196 -9.75 6.05 10.08
CA LEU A 196 -9.89 7.07 11.10
C LEU A 196 -8.53 7.54 11.61
N ALA A 197 -7.59 6.62 11.87
CA ALA A 197 -6.23 6.97 12.27
C ALA A 197 -5.52 7.80 11.20
N THR A 198 -5.61 7.42 9.93
CA THR A 198 -5.06 8.16 8.79
C THR A 198 -5.61 9.59 8.72
N CYS A 199 -6.90 9.81 9.03
CA CYS A 199 -7.49 11.14 9.05
C CYS A 199 -6.82 12.10 10.06
N PHE A 200 -6.26 11.61 11.16
CA PHE A 200 -5.55 12.42 12.15
C PHE A 200 -4.07 12.67 11.82
N ILE A 201 -3.52 11.96 10.83
CA ILE A 201 -2.15 12.18 10.38
C ILE A 201 -2.07 13.50 9.63
N LYS A 202 -1.07 14.31 9.98
CA LYS A 202 -0.76 15.54 9.24
C LYS A 202 0.16 15.20 8.07
N GLU A 203 -0.17 15.74 6.90
CA GLU A 203 0.70 15.64 5.73
C GLU A 203 1.88 16.62 5.87
N PRO A 204 3.10 16.30 5.39
CA PRO A 204 4.21 17.22 5.52
C PRO A 204 4.03 18.35 4.51
N GLU A 205 4.22 19.59 4.96
CA GLU A 205 4.28 20.74 4.06
C GLU A 205 5.51 20.57 3.17
N THR A 206 5.29 20.15 1.92
CA THR A 206 6.35 19.91 0.95
C THR A 206 6.11 20.82 -0.25
N ASP A 207 7.16 21.50 -0.74
CA ASP A 207 7.09 22.42 -1.89
C ASP A 207 6.87 21.70 -3.25
N ARG A 208 6.50 20.41 -3.18
CA ARG A 208 6.25 19.54 -4.34
C ARG A 208 5.09 20.02 -5.20
N GLU A 209 4.04 20.57 -4.60
CA GLU A 209 2.92 21.12 -5.36
C GLU A 209 3.32 22.35 -6.18
N ALA A 210 4.29 23.16 -5.69
CA ALA A 210 4.85 24.27 -6.43
C ALA A 210 5.74 23.76 -7.58
N LEU A 211 6.62 22.77 -7.29
CA LEU A 211 7.49 22.13 -8.28
C LEU A 211 6.69 21.39 -9.37
N GLN A 212 5.60 20.71 -9.01
CA GLN A 212 4.71 20.05 -9.97
C GLN A 212 3.96 21.06 -10.83
N ARG A 213 3.47 22.16 -10.26
CA ARG A 213 2.86 23.26 -11.03
C ARG A 213 3.83 23.87 -12.03
N GLU A 214 5.10 24.00 -11.64
CA GLU A 214 6.17 24.48 -12.53
C GLU A 214 6.43 23.49 -13.68
N ILE A 215 6.58 22.20 -13.39
CA ILE A 215 6.77 21.14 -14.40
C ILE A 215 5.56 21.07 -15.33
N GLU A 216 4.33 21.04 -14.81
CA GLU A 216 3.11 21.05 -15.63
C GLU A 216 3.05 22.31 -16.52
N SER A 217 3.41 23.49 -16.00
CA SER A 217 3.45 24.71 -16.81
C SER A 217 4.44 24.63 -17.98
N HIS A 218 5.54 23.87 -17.82
CA HIS A 218 6.53 23.63 -18.87
C HIS A 218 6.05 22.62 -19.94
N TYR A 219 5.27 21.60 -19.58
CA TYR A 219 4.76 20.60 -20.53
C TYR A 219 3.48 21.02 -21.25
N LEU A 220 2.69 21.94 -20.69
CA LEU A 220 1.38 22.33 -21.21
C LEU A 220 1.40 23.51 -22.21
N GLN A 221 2.57 23.96 -22.68
CA GLN A 221 2.72 25.08 -23.63
C GLN A 221 2.30 24.75 -25.10
N GLY A 222 1.82 23.54 -25.39
CA GLY A 222 1.32 23.17 -26.73
C GLY A 222 -0.19 22.90 -26.74
N GLU A 223 -0.87 23.36 -27.80
CA GLU A 223 -2.26 22.96 -28.11
C GLU A 223 -2.31 21.45 -28.37
N GLN A 224 -2.64 20.66 -27.35
CA GLN A 224 -2.84 19.21 -27.47
C GLN A 224 -4.29 18.81 -27.20
N THR A 225 -4.80 17.93 -28.06
CA THR A 225 -6.10 17.27 -27.91
C THR A 225 -6.14 16.46 -26.61
N ARG A 226 -7.28 16.47 -25.89
CA ARG A 226 -7.47 15.82 -24.57
C ARG A 226 -6.97 14.36 -24.52
N SER A 227 -7.16 13.59 -25.60
CA SER A 227 -6.71 12.20 -25.69
C SER A 227 -5.19 12.05 -25.90
N GLN A 228 -4.58 12.92 -26.72
CA GLN A 228 -3.12 12.93 -26.95
C GLN A 228 -2.38 13.37 -25.68
N ARG A 229 -2.95 14.31 -24.92
CA ARG A 229 -2.42 14.75 -23.64
C ARG A 229 -2.38 13.62 -22.62
N MET A 230 -3.44 12.80 -22.57
CA MET A 230 -3.55 11.69 -21.63
C MET A 230 -2.60 10.53 -21.98
N ILE A 231 -2.44 10.20 -23.26
CA ILE A 231 -1.51 9.17 -23.72
C ILE A 231 -0.06 9.61 -23.51
N THR A 232 0.29 10.85 -23.90
CA THR A 232 1.63 11.41 -23.69
C THR A 232 1.97 11.47 -22.20
N TRP A 233 1.02 11.87 -21.37
CA TRP A 233 1.22 11.90 -19.92
C TRP A 233 1.41 10.48 -19.34
N LEU A 234 0.64 9.48 -19.77
CA LEU A 234 0.80 8.10 -19.33
C LEU A 234 2.15 7.51 -19.75
N THR A 235 2.56 7.72 -21.00
CA THR A 235 3.84 7.20 -21.52
C THR A 235 5.02 7.88 -20.84
N VAL A 236 5.02 9.20 -20.71
CA VAL A 236 6.07 9.96 -20.02
C VAL A 236 6.15 9.55 -18.55
N THR A 237 5.01 9.41 -17.87
CA THR A 237 4.97 9.08 -16.43
C THR A 237 5.44 7.66 -16.13
N ALA A 238 5.05 6.67 -16.92
CA ALA A 238 5.43 5.28 -16.68
C ALA A 238 6.81 4.94 -17.27
N TRP A 239 7.15 5.47 -18.44
CA TRP A 239 8.34 5.04 -19.19
C TRP A 239 9.59 5.87 -18.90
N GLU A 240 9.50 7.18 -18.65
CA GLU A 240 10.70 8.00 -18.38
C GLU A 240 11.48 7.53 -17.15
N PRO A 241 10.87 7.25 -15.99
CA PRO A 241 11.63 6.84 -14.80
C PRO A 241 12.34 5.50 -15.01
N LEU A 242 11.68 4.56 -15.71
CA LEU A 242 12.28 3.29 -16.08
C LEU A 242 13.43 3.49 -17.06
N ALA A 243 13.21 4.27 -18.13
CA ALA A 243 14.24 4.55 -19.13
C ALA A 243 15.46 5.27 -18.53
N ASP A 244 15.25 6.23 -17.63
CA ASP A 244 16.33 6.93 -16.93
C ASP A 244 17.09 6.01 -15.98
N PHE A 245 16.40 5.08 -15.31
CA PHE A 245 17.07 4.05 -14.52
C PHE A 245 18.00 3.18 -15.38
N PHE A 246 17.53 2.70 -16.53
CA PHE A 246 18.36 1.91 -17.46
C PHE A 246 19.51 2.73 -18.07
N LYS A 247 19.31 4.03 -18.34
CA LYS A 247 20.36 4.92 -18.85
C LYS A 247 21.43 5.22 -17.80
N ASN A 248 21.03 5.50 -16.55
CA ASN A 248 21.95 5.93 -15.50
C ASN A 248 22.74 4.77 -14.88
N HIS A 249 22.16 3.57 -14.80
CA HIS A 249 22.80 2.40 -14.18
C HIS A 249 23.35 1.38 -15.18
N GLY A 250 23.02 1.52 -16.47
CA GLY A 250 23.39 0.57 -17.52
C GLY A 250 22.58 -0.73 -17.46
N LEU A 251 22.40 -1.36 -18.63
CA LEU A 251 21.48 -2.50 -18.80
C LEU A 251 21.79 -3.68 -17.86
N ARG A 252 23.07 -4.01 -17.68
CA ARG A 252 23.50 -5.16 -16.87
C ARG A 252 23.20 -4.96 -15.38
N LEU A 253 23.50 -3.77 -14.85
CA LEU A 253 23.29 -3.46 -13.43
C LEU A 253 21.80 -3.30 -13.12
N ALA A 254 21.06 -2.63 -14.02
CA ALA A 254 19.61 -2.48 -13.92
C ALA A 254 18.89 -3.84 -13.89
N ILE A 255 19.24 -4.76 -14.80
CA ILE A 255 18.67 -6.12 -14.80
C ILE A 255 19.05 -6.87 -13.51
N LEU A 256 20.29 -6.79 -13.07
CA LEU A 256 20.73 -7.43 -11.81
C LEU A 256 19.94 -6.93 -10.60
N ILE A 257 19.74 -5.61 -10.50
CA ILE A 257 18.96 -4.99 -9.41
C ILE A 257 17.50 -5.44 -9.49
N LEU A 258 16.89 -5.41 -10.68
CA LEU A 258 15.50 -5.85 -10.85
C LEU A 258 15.31 -7.33 -10.52
N VAL A 259 16.22 -8.19 -10.98
CA VAL A 259 16.21 -9.62 -10.65
C VAL A 259 16.41 -9.82 -9.15
N PHE A 260 17.33 -9.10 -8.52
CA PHE A 260 17.55 -9.17 -7.07
C PHE A 260 16.31 -8.76 -6.29
N ILE A 261 15.70 -7.62 -6.63
CA ILE A 261 14.46 -7.14 -5.99
C ILE A 261 13.33 -8.15 -6.19
N PHE A 262 13.20 -8.70 -7.40
CA PHE A 262 12.15 -9.67 -7.73
C PHE A 262 12.34 -10.98 -6.96
N LEU A 263 13.56 -11.53 -6.92
CA LEU A 263 13.88 -12.74 -6.16
C LEU A 263 13.69 -12.52 -4.66
N PHE A 264 14.11 -11.36 -4.14
CA PHE A 264 13.94 -11.01 -2.73
C PHE A 264 12.47 -10.83 -2.32
N LYS A 265 11.60 -10.39 -3.24
CA LYS A 265 10.16 -10.30 -2.98
C LYS A 265 9.42 -11.64 -3.09
N ILE A 266 9.99 -12.62 -3.79
CA ILE A 266 9.37 -13.93 -4.02
C ILE A 266 9.83 -15.00 -3.02
N GLY A 267 11.09 -14.92 -2.58
CA GLY A 267 11.68 -15.79 -1.56
C GLY A 267 11.44 -15.28 -0.15
#